data_AF-A0A536C335-F1
#
_entry.id   AF-A0A536C335-F1
#
_cell.length_a   1.000
_cell.length_b   1.000
_cell.length_c   1.000
_cell.angle_alpha   90.00
_cell.angle_beta   90.00
_cell.angle_gamma   90.00
#
_symmetry.space_group_name_H-M   'P 1'
#
loop_
_entity.id
_entity.type
_entity.pdbx_description
1 polymer ?
#
loop_
_entity_poly.entity_id
_entity_poly.type
_entity_poly.pdbx_seq_one_letter_code
_entity_poly.pdbx_strand_id
1 'polypeptide(L)'
;MGAPPANDHDDGISRRDLLRLGAAAAASTTLVGVAGSTTAAAAERSSTEAQGRFAAPTTFNEATVAELTAAMANGTTSAVELTNFYLTRIANIDQKGPGLNSVIELNPDALAMAQSADARRRHGQVLGPLHGIPILLKDNIDTGDKMQTSAGSFALVGTPATTDSTVAAKLRAGGAVILGKTNLSEWANFRSFFSTSG
;
A
#
# COMPACT_ATOMS: atom_id res chain seq x y z
N MET A 1 -43.48 31.41 -25.48
CA MET A 1 -43.30 32.21 -24.25
C MET A 1 -42.19 31.52 -23.47
N GLY A 2 -40.95 31.91 -23.75
CA GLY A 2 -39.74 31.24 -23.26
C GLY A 2 -39.22 31.90 -21.99
N ALA A 3 -38.84 31.08 -21.01
CA ALA A 3 -38.07 31.51 -19.85
C ALA A 3 -36.59 31.15 -20.09
N PRO A 4 -35.64 32.09 -19.91
CA PRO A 4 -34.22 31.75 -19.83
C PRO A 4 -33.86 31.19 -18.44
N PRO A 5 -32.84 30.31 -18.31
CA PRO A 5 -32.35 29.85 -17.03
C PRO A 5 -31.46 30.91 -16.35
N ALA A 6 -31.49 30.91 -15.01
CA ALA A 6 -30.66 31.75 -14.16
C ALA A 6 -29.17 31.35 -14.26
N ASN A 7 -28.30 32.34 -14.48
CA ASN A 7 -26.87 32.24 -14.22
C ASN A 7 -26.64 32.41 -12.71
N ASP A 8 -26.35 31.32 -12.01
CA ASP A 8 -25.66 31.40 -10.72
C ASP A 8 -24.15 31.45 -11.00
N HIS A 9 -23.57 32.65 -10.88
CA HIS A 9 -22.13 32.81 -10.73
C HIS A 9 -21.79 32.57 -9.26
N ASP A 10 -21.28 31.37 -8.96
CA ASP A 10 -20.64 31.06 -7.67
C ASP A 10 -19.22 31.69 -7.67
N ASP A 11 -19.12 32.95 -7.24
CA ASP A 11 -17.85 33.64 -6.99
C ASP A 11 -17.25 33.17 -5.64
N GLY A 12 -17.06 31.86 -5.52
CA GLY A 12 -16.39 31.22 -4.40
C GLY A 12 -14.88 31.23 -4.57
N ILE A 13 -14.15 31.75 -3.57
CA ILE A 13 -12.69 31.75 -3.49
C ILE A 13 -12.16 30.34 -3.79
N SER A 14 -11.35 30.21 -4.85
CA SER A 14 -10.78 28.91 -5.25
C SER A 14 -9.73 28.44 -4.24
N ARG A 15 -9.53 27.12 -4.12
CA ARG A 15 -8.40 26.55 -3.35
C ARG A 15 -7.04 27.12 -3.78
N ARG A 16 -6.93 27.58 -5.03
CA ARG A 16 -5.74 28.28 -5.54
C ARG A 16 -5.57 29.70 -4.98
N ASP A 17 -6.67 30.39 -4.67
CA ASP A 17 -6.63 31.72 -4.05
C ASP A 17 -6.28 31.63 -2.56
N LEU A 18 -6.76 30.58 -1.87
CA LEU A 18 -6.34 30.25 -0.50
C LEU A 18 -4.84 29.95 -0.38
N LEU A 19 -4.24 29.35 -1.41
CA LEU A 19 -2.79 29.09 -1.45
C LEU A 19 -1.96 30.35 -1.75
N ARG A 20 -2.53 31.35 -2.41
CA ARG A 20 -1.87 32.65 -2.63
C ARG A 20 -1.98 33.59 -1.42
N LEU A 21 -3.02 33.43 -0.59
CA LEU A 21 -3.24 34.24 0.61
C LEU A 21 -2.40 33.83 1.83
N GLY A 22 -1.69 32.69 1.76
CA GLY A 22 -0.82 32.20 2.85
C GLY A 22 0.51 32.93 3.02
N ALA A 23 0.81 33.95 2.21
CA ALA A 23 2.10 34.65 2.20
C ALA A 23 1.98 36.14 2.55
N ALA A 24 1.32 36.50 3.64
CA ALA A 24 1.46 37.85 4.24
C ALA A 24 0.90 37.91 5.67
N ALA A 25 1.75 37.64 6.67
CA ALA A 25 1.54 38.13 8.03
C ALA A 25 2.91 38.34 8.69
N ALA A 26 3.59 39.43 8.31
CA ALA A 26 4.66 40.01 9.11
C ALA A 26 4.18 41.39 9.58
N ALA A 27 3.57 41.43 10.76
CA ALA A 27 3.32 42.67 11.47
C ALA A 27 4.56 43.02 12.29
N SER A 28 5.06 44.23 12.09
CA SER A 28 6.25 44.79 12.72
C SER A 28 6.12 44.93 14.24
N THR A 29 7.15 44.48 14.98
CA THR A 29 7.53 45.01 16.29
C THR A 29 9.04 45.09 16.37
N THR A 30 9.58 46.31 16.39
CA THR A 30 10.95 46.59 16.82
C THR A 30 11.03 46.49 18.35
N LEU A 31 11.85 45.58 18.86
CA LEU A 31 12.78 45.79 19.97
C LEU A 31 13.67 44.54 20.13
N VAL A 32 14.97 44.79 20.26
CA VAL A 32 16.06 43.83 20.35
C VAL A 32 15.91 42.92 21.58
N GLY A 33 16.01 41.60 21.35
CA GLY A 33 16.13 40.59 22.41
C GLY A 33 16.67 39.28 21.84
N VAL A 34 17.97 39.02 22.04
CA VAL A 34 18.65 37.77 21.68
C VAL A 34 18.03 36.60 22.46
N ALA A 35 17.16 35.82 21.81
CA ALA A 35 16.71 34.48 22.25
C ALA A 35 15.92 33.75 21.13
N GLY A 36 16.41 33.78 19.89
CA GLY A 36 15.64 33.31 18.72
C GLY A 36 16.01 31.93 18.17
N SER A 37 16.99 31.22 18.74
CA SER A 37 17.64 30.09 18.04
C SER A 37 17.09 28.70 18.40
N THR A 38 16.23 28.57 19.41
CA THR A 38 15.79 27.26 19.91
C THR A 38 14.44 26.80 19.37
N THR A 39 13.60 27.70 18.87
CA THR A 39 12.26 27.35 18.37
C THR A 39 12.27 26.82 16.94
N ALA A 40 13.11 27.38 16.06
CA ALA A 40 13.28 26.89 14.69
C ALA A 40 13.91 25.48 14.68
N ALA A 41 14.95 25.25 15.49
CA ALA A 41 15.60 23.96 15.61
C ALA A 41 14.71 22.88 16.26
N ALA A 42 13.77 23.26 17.14
CA ALA A 42 12.80 22.33 17.72
C ALA A 42 11.67 21.99 16.72
N ALA A 43 11.23 22.97 15.92
CA ALA A 43 10.25 22.76 14.86
C ALA A 43 10.81 21.88 13.72
N GLU A 44 12.05 22.10 13.30
CA GLU A 44 12.74 21.29 12.28
C GLU A 44 13.03 19.85 12.75
N ARG A 45 13.35 19.67 14.04
CA ARG A 45 13.50 18.33 14.64
C ARG A 45 12.16 17.60 14.73
N SER A 46 11.10 18.30 15.13
CA SER A 46 9.75 17.71 15.20
C SER A 46 9.21 17.32 13.81
N SER A 47 9.51 18.09 12.76
CA SER A 47 9.14 17.73 11.39
C SER A 47 9.97 16.55 10.88
N THR A 48 11.30 16.54 11.11
CA THR A 48 12.19 15.44 10.68
C THR A 48 11.86 14.12 11.39
N GLU A 49 11.54 14.16 12.69
CA GLU A 49 11.09 13.00 13.45
C GLU A 49 9.71 12.50 12.97
N ALA A 50 8.79 13.41 12.62
CA ALA A 50 7.49 13.05 12.05
C ALA A 50 7.62 12.46 10.63
N GLN A 51 8.53 12.98 9.80
CA GLN A 51 8.87 12.42 8.49
C GLN A 51 9.58 11.06 8.59
N GLY A 52 10.42 10.85 9.62
CA GLY A 52 11.04 9.55 9.88
C GLY A 52 10.05 8.49 10.38
N ARG A 53 8.98 8.88 11.07
CA ARG A 53 8.01 7.96 11.70
C ARG A 53 7.12 7.20 10.71
N PHE A 54 7.01 7.68 9.47
CA PHE A 54 6.26 7.03 8.38
C PHE A 54 7.16 6.69 7.19
N ALA A 55 8.49 6.74 7.34
CA ALA A 55 9.40 6.41 6.27
C ALA A 55 9.30 4.90 5.95
N ALA A 56 8.76 4.58 4.77
CA ALA A 56 8.65 3.22 4.31
C ALA A 56 10.02 2.69 3.83
N PRO A 57 10.42 1.45 4.19
CA PRO A 57 11.75 0.93 3.88
C PRO A 57 11.92 0.76 2.37
N THR A 58 13.08 1.10 1.79
CA THR A 58 13.28 1.13 0.32
C THR A 58 14.29 0.10 -0.22
N THR A 59 14.93 -0.68 0.65
CA THR A 59 16.03 -1.60 0.33
C THR A 59 15.78 -2.55 -0.85
N PHE A 60 14.54 -3.05 -1.01
CA PHE A 60 14.18 -3.98 -2.09
C PHE A 60 13.33 -3.34 -3.20
N ASN A 61 13.27 -2.01 -3.29
CA ASN A 61 12.57 -1.34 -4.38
C ASN A 61 13.26 -1.64 -5.72
N GLU A 62 12.46 -1.90 -6.75
CA GLU A 62 12.92 -2.24 -8.11
C GLU A 62 13.79 -3.52 -8.21
N ALA A 63 13.97 -4.28 -7.13
CA ALA A 63 14.62 -5.58 -7.17
C ALA A 63 13.76 -6.58 -7.95
N THR A 64 14.37 -7.27 -8.90
CA THR A 64 13.71 -8.30 -9.70
C THR A 64 13.51 -9.58 -8.90
N VAL A 65 12.56 -10.41 -9.30
CA VAL A 65 12.36 -11.76 -8.72
C VAL A 65 13.64 -12.60 -8.77
N ALA A 66 14.42 -12.47 -9.85
CA ALA A 66 15.68 -13.19 -10.00
C ALA A 66 16.72 -12.76 -8.95
N GLU A 67 16.86 -11.45 -8.70
CA GLU A 67 17.75 -10.90 -7.68
C GLU A 67 17.32 -11.31 -6.27
N LEU A 68 16.03 -11.23 -5.96
CA LEU A 68 15.50 -11.63 -4.66
C LEU A 68 15.67 -13.14 -4.41
N THR A 69 15.42 -13.97 -5.42
CA THR A 69 15.66 -15.41 -5.34
C THR A 69 17.15 -15.73 -5.15
N ALA A 70 18.05 -15.01 -5.83
CA ALA A 70 19.50 -15.15 -5.64
C ALA A 70 19.94 -14.70 -4.24
N ALA A 71 19.39 -13.59 -3.73
CA ALA A 71 19.64 -13.08 -2.38
C ALA A 71 19.14 -14.04 -1.28
N MET A 72 18.01 -14.71 -1.49
CA MET A 72 17.58 -15.79 -0.58
C MET A 72 18.46 -17.04 -0.69
N ALA A 73 18.97 -17.34 -1.89
CA ALA A 73 19.82 -18.51 -2.11
C ALA A 73 21.23 -18.35 -1.52
N ASN A 74 21.79 -17.14 -1.55
CA ASN A 74 23.10 -16.83 -0.97
C ASN A 74 23.02 -16.43 0.53
N GLY A 75 21.81 -16.33 1.08
CA GLY A 75 21.57 -16.02 2.49
C GLY A 75 21.69 -14.55 2.86
N THR A 76 21.72 -13.62 1.90
CA THR A 76 21.71 -12.17 2.19
C THR A 76 20.32 -11.64 2.56
N THR A 77 19.26 -12.40 2.28
CA THR A 77 17.91 -12.16 2.81
C THR A 77 17.13 -13.46 3.00
N SER A 78 15.88 -13.36 3.46
CA SER A 78 14.97 -14.48 3.69
C SER A 78 13.55 -14.15 3.22
N ALA A 79 12.71 -15.17 3.03
CA ALA A 79 11.30 -14.94 2.70
C ALA A 79 10.60 -14.15 3.80
N VAL A 80 10.93 -14.42 5.08
CA VAL A 80 10.41 -13.67 6.23
C VAL A 80 10.83 -12.21 6.20
N GLU A 81 12.08 -11.90 5.88
CA GLU A 81 12.55 -10.52 5.79
C GLU A 81 11.87 -9.76 4.65
N LEU A 82 11.77 -10.37 3.46
CA LEU A 82 11.05 -9.80 2.32
C LEU A 82 9.57 -9.57 2.65
N THR A 83 8.92 -10.53 3.29
CA THR A 83 7.51 -10.42 3.71
C THR A 83 7.32 -9.26 4.68
N ASN A 84 8.16 -9.15 5.73
CA ASN A 84 8.09 -8.05 6.69
C ASN A 84 8.37 -6.69 6.04
N PHE A 85 9.32 -6.64 5.10
CA PHE A 85 9.61 -5.42 4.34
C PHE A 85 8.38 -4.92 3.60
N TYR A 86 7.70 -5.79 2.84
CA TYR A 86 6.52 -5.38 2.08
C TYR A 86 5.30 -5.10 2.97
N LEU A 87 5.08 -5.86 4.04
CA LEU A 87 4.03 -5.55 5.01
C LEU A 87 4.24 -4.17 5.65
N THR A 88 5.50 -3.83 5.96
CA THR A 88 5.86 -2.50 6.50
C THR A 88 5.64 -1.39 5.46
N ARG A 89 6.00 -1.60 4.19
CA ARG A 89 5.69 -0.64 3.11
C ARG A 89 4.19 -0.45 2.93
N ILE A 90 3.41 -1.54 2.90
CA ILE A 90 1.94 -1.47 2.80
C ILE A 90 1.38 -0.66 3.97
N ALA A 91 1.81 -0.96 5.20
CA ALA A 91 1.34 -0.22 6.38
C ALA A 91 1.66 1.29 6.32
N ASN A 92 2.81 1.69 5.77
CA ASN A 92 3.26 3.08 5.79
C ASN A 92 2.88 3.90 4.54
N ILE A 93 2.71 3.27 3.38
CA ILE A 93 2.39 3.93 2.11
C ILE A 93 0.92 3.73 1.73
N ASP A 94 0.42 2.52 1.87
CA ASP A 94 -0.88 2.12 1.32
C ASP A 94 -2.02 2.48 2.27
N GLN A 95 -1.86 2.14 3.55
CA GLN A 95 -2.87 2.30 4.60
C GLN A 95 -2.70 3.60 5.41
N LYS A 96 -1.50 4.18 5.36
CA LYS A 96 -1.12 5.45 6.00
C LYS A 96 -0.44 6.33 4.95
N GLY A 97 0.29 7.36 5.37
CA GLY A 97 1.10 8.18 4.47
C GLY A 97 0.26 8.75 3.32
N PRO A 98 0.61 8.51 2.04
CA PRO A 98 -0.17 8.97 0.89
C PRO A 98 -1.52 8.27 0.73
N GLY A 99 -1.76 7.13 1.39
CA GLY A 99 -3.08 6.47 1.41
C GLY A 99 -3.49 5.90 0.06
N LEU A 100 -2.61 5.14 -0.59
CA LEU A 100 -2.85 4.60 -1.94
C LEU A 100 -4.06 3.66 -2.00
N ASN A 101 -4.40 2.99 -0.90
CA ASN A 101 -5.55 2.09 -0.80
C ASN A 101 -5.60 1.01 -1.91
N SER A 102 -4.44 0.48 -2.25
CA SER A 102 -4.22 -0.54 -3.28
C SER A 102 -4.31 -1.97 -2.75
N VAL A 103 -4.20 -2.18 -1.43
CA VAL A 103 -4.37 -3.48 -0.77
C VAL A 103 -5.65 -3.47 0.04
N ILE A 104 -6.62 -4.32 -0.32
CA ILE A 104 -7.94 -4.37 0.34
C ILE A 104 -7.96 -5.32 1.55
N GLU A 105 -7.10 -6.35 1.52
CA GLU A 105 -7.00 -7.33 2.62
C GLU A 105 -5.59 -7.92 2.67
N LEU A 106 -5.05 -8.14 3.87
CA LEU A 106 -3.79 -8.84 4.08
C LEU A 106 -4.06 -10.29 4.50
N ASN A 107 -3.25 -11.22 4.03
CA ASN A 107 -3.31 -12.60 4.45
C ASN A 107 -2.77 -12.73 5.89
N PRO A 108 -3.58 -13.16 6.87
CA PRO A 108 -3.12 -13.31 8.25
C PRO A 108 -2.03 -14.38 8.40
N ASP A 109 -1.92 -15.31 7.44
CA ASP A 109 -0.96 -16.41 7.47
C ASP A 109 0.31 -16.12 6.64
N ALA A 110 0.46 -14.92 6.04
CA ALA A 110 1.59 -14.58 5.16
C ALA A 110 2.97 -14.82 5.80
N LEU A 111 3.15 -14.39 7.05
CA LEU A 111 4.42 -14.61 7.77
C LEU A 111 4.67 -16.09 8.05
N ALA A 112 3.64 -16.86 8.38
CA ALA A 112 3.77 -18.30 8.58
C ALA A 112 4.14 -19.03 7.28
N MET A 113 3.57 -18.60 6.15
CA MET A 113 3.94 -19.09 4.82
C MET A 113 5.42 -18.79 4.52
N ALA A 114 5.89 -17.59 4.81
CA ALA A 114 7.29 -17.20 4.61
C ALA A 114 8.25 -18.02 5.48
N GLN A 115 7.92 -18.21 6.77
CA GLN A 115 8.69 -19.08 7.68
C GLN A 115 8.77 -20.52 7.16
N SER A 116 7.68 -21.06 6.63
CA SER A 116 7.65 -22.39 6.01
C SER A 116 8.53 -22.46 4.76
N ALA A 117 8.53 -21.42 3.92
CA ALA A 117 9.39 -21.34 2.75
C ALA A 117 10.89 -21.32 3.14
N ASP A 118 11.27 -20.53 4.15
CA ASP A 118 12.64 -20.49 4.68
C ASP A 118 13.06 -21.81 5.32
N ALA A 119 12.17 -22.47 6.07
CA ALA A 119 12.42 -23.79 6.63
C ALA A 119 12.70 -24.83 5.55
N ARG A 120 11.86 -24.89 4.50
CA ARG A 120 12.07 -25.77 3.35
C ARG A 120 13.40 -25.49 2.65
N ARG A 121 13.73 -24.22 2.42
CA ARG A 121 14.99 -23.81 1.79
C ARG A 121 16.21 -24.28 2.60
N ARG A 122 16.18 -24.16 3.93
CA ARG A 122 17.26 -24.69 4.82
C ARG A 122 17.41 -26.22 4.73
N HIS A 123 16.35 -26.93 4.38
CA HIS A 123 16.37 -28.37 4.12
C HIS A 123 16.67 -28.72 2.65
N GLY A 124 17.12 -27.76 1.84
CA GLY A 124 17.43 -27.97 0.41
C GLY A 124 16.18 -28.13 -0.47
N GLN A 125 14.99 -27.82 0.04
CA GLN A 125 13.73 -27.96 -0.70
C GLN A 125 13.30 -26.59 -1.24
N VAL A 126 13.56 -26.34 -2.52
CA VAL A 126 13.12 -25.15 -3.25
C VAL A 126 12.08 -25.59 -4.27
N LEU A 127 10.85 -25.08 -4.15
CA LEU A 127 9.70 -25.53 -4.95
C LEU A 127 9.66 -24.97 -6.38
N GLY A 128 10.39 -23.89 -6.63
CA GLY A 128 10.47 -23.27 -7.95
C GLY A 128 10.97 -21.81 -7.90
N PRO A 129 10.90 -21.09 -9.02
CA PRO A 129 11.39 -19.71 -9.13
C PRO A 129 10.70 -18.71 -8.21
N LEU A 130 9.51 -19.03 -7.70
CA LEU A 130 8.73 -18.18 -6.80
C LEU A 130 8.84 -18.60 -5.32
N HIS A 131 9.69 -19.56 -4.99
CA HIS A 131 9.79 -20.10 -3.63
C HIS A 131 10.22 -19.02 -2.62
N GLY A 132 9.30 -18.61 -1.76
CA GLY A 132 9.49 -17.56 -0.75
C GLY A 132 9.23 -16.13 -1.25
N ILE A 133 8.83 -15.95 -2.51
CA ILE A 133 8.58 -14.63 -3.09
C ILE A 133 7.20 -14.11 -2.65
N PRO A 134 7.12 -12.94 -2.01
CA PRO A 134 5.84 -12.32 -1.64
C PRO A 134 5.10 -11.80 -2.88
N ILE A 135 3.81 -12.11 -2.99
CA ILE A 135 2.95 -11.68 -4.10
C ILE A 135 1.60 -11.20 -3.56
N LEU A 136 0.92 -10.36 -4.34
CA LEU A 136 -0.49 -10.00 -4.11
C LEU A 136 -1.35 -10.59 -5.24
N LEU A 137 -2.61 -10.90 -4.93
CA LEU A 137 -3.60 -11.38 -5.90
C LEU A 137 -4.75 -10.39 -5.98
N LYS A 138 -5.37 -10.22 -7.15
CA LYS A 138 -6.57 -9.38 -7.28
C LYS A 138 -7.72 -9.98 -6.48
N ASP A 139 -8.54 -9.15 -5.83
CA ASP A 139 -9.66 -9.59 -4.96
C ASP A 139 -10.84 -10.26 -5.72
N ASN A 140 -10.69 -10.52 -7.01
CA ASN A 140 -11.57 -11.41 -7.78
C ASN A 140 -10.93 -12.78 -8.08
N ILE A 141 -9.83 -13.12 -7.40
CA ILE A 141 -9.13 -14.41 -7.50
C ILE A 141 -9.34 -15.17 -6.20
N ASP A 142 -10.05 -16.29 -6.27
CA ASP A 142 -10.29 -17.15 -5.11
C ASP A 142 -8.99 -17.72 -4.52
N THR A 143 -8.89 -17.67 -3.19
CA THR A 143 -7.92 -18.41 -2.38
C THR A 143 -8.66 -19.22 -1.33
N GLY A 144 -8.29 -20.49 -1.17
CA GLY A 144 -8.85 -21.42 -0.19
C GLY A 144 -8.28 -21.20 1.22
N ASP A 145 -8.02 -19.96 1.59
CA ASP A 145 -7.49 -19.54 2.89
C ASP A 145 -8.46 -18.57 3.58
N LYS A 146 -7.96 -17.79 4.55
CA LYS A 146 -8.82 -16.95 5.40
C LYS A 146 -9.26 -15.63 4.75
N MET A 147 -8.71 -15.29 3.59
CA MET A 147 -9.03 -14.04 2.90
C MET A 147 -10.35 -14.12 2.16
N GLN A 148 -11.03 -12.99 2.02
CA GLN A 148 -12.21 -12.84 1.19
C GLN A 148 -11.84 -12.84 -0.31
N THR A 149 -12.85 -13.05 -1.14
CA THR A 149 -12.78 -12.75 -2.58
C THR A 149 -14.05 -12.00 -2.92
N SER A 150 -13.99 -10.68 -2.77
CA SER A 150 -15.19 -9.83 -2.76
C SER A 150 -15.47 -9.15 -4.10
N ALA A 151 -14.53 -9.23 -5.05
CA ALA A 151 -14.54 -8.41 -6.27
C ALA A 151 -14.75 -6.90 -5.98
N GLY A 152 -14.27 -6.43 -4.82
CA GLY A 152 -14.48 -5.07 -4.31
C GLY A 152 -15.91 -4.77 -3.81
N SER A 153 -16.78 -5.79 -3.67
CA SER A 153 -18.19 -5.62 -3.33
C SER A 153 -18.54 -6.17 -1.96
N PHE A 154 -19.21 -5.35 -1.13
CA PHE A 154 -19.74 -5.78 0.16
C PHE A 154 -20.73 -6.95 0.06
N ALA A 155 -21.39 -7.13 -1.09
CA ALA A 155 -22.32 -8.23 -1.31
C ALA A 155 -21.67 -9.62 -1.24
N LEU A 156 -20.35 -9.71 -1.44
CA LEU A 156 -19.59 -10.96 -1.43
C LEU A 156 -18.74 -11.13 -0.16
N VAL A 157 -18.77 -10.18 0.77
CA VAL A 157 -18.05 -10.29 2.04
C VAL A 157 -18.77 -11.25 2.98
N GLY A 158 -18.02 -12.14 3.63
CA GLY A 158 -18.48 -12.88 4.81
C GLY A 158 -18.10 -14.36 4.79
N THR A 159 -18.00 -14.98 3.62
CA THR A 159 -17.56 -16.38 3.49
C THR A 159 -16.39 -16.46 2.50
N PRO A 160 -15.16 -16.74 2.98
CA PRO A 160 -14.02 -17.04 2.13
C PRO A 160 -14.30 -18.17 1.14
N ALA A 161 -13.59 -18.18 0.02
CA ALA A 161 -13.63 -19.29 -0.92
C ALA A 161 -13.13 -20.58 -0.24
N THR A 162 -13.74 -21.72 -0.57
CA THR A 162 -13.36 -23.02 0.02
C THR A 162 -12.08 -23.60 -0.55
N THR A 163 -11.70 -23.18 -1.76
CA THR A 163 -10.57 -23.73 -2.52
C THR A 163 -9.86 -22.63 -3.29
N ASP A 164 -8.56 -22.80 -3.49
CA ASP A 164 -7.80 -21.94 -4.40
C ASP A 164 -8.34 -22.05 -5.83
N SER A 165 -8.40 -20.92 -6.54
CA SER A 165 -8.49 -20.92 -8.00
C SER A 165 -7.27 -21.62 -8.62
N THR A 166 -7.36 -22.04 -9.88
CA THR A 166 -6.25 -22.72 -10.59
C THR A 166 -4.95 -21.91 -10.56
N VAL A 167 -5.02 -20.58 -10.67
CA VAL A 167 -3.84 -19.72 -10.62
C VAL A 167 -3.26 -19.63 -9.21
N ALA A 168 -4.11 -19.43 -8.18
CA ALA A 168 -3.67 -19.39 -6.79
C ALA A 168 -3.03 -20.72 -6.37
N ALA A 169 -3.64 -21.85 -6.75
CA ALA A 169 -3.13 -23.18 -6.46
C ALA A 169 -1.73 -23.41 -7.07
N LYS A 170 -1.51 -22.98 -8.32
CA LYS A 170 -0.20 -23.09 -8.99
C LYS A 170 0.85 -22.19 -8.35
N LEU A 171 0.49 -20.97 -7.96
CA LEU A 171 1.41 -20.04 -7.28
C LEU A 171 1.80 -20.58 -5.90
N ARG A 172 0.84 -21.11 -5.14
CA ARG A 172 1.08 -21.74 -3.84
C ARG A 172 1.94 -23.00 -3.97
N ALA A 173 1.67 -23.84 -4.97
CA ALA A 173 2.50 -25.00 -5.28
C ALA A 173 3.94 -24.63 -5.68
N GLY A 174 4.13 -23.50 -6.36
CA GLY A 174 5.45 -22.93 -6.67
C GLY A 174 6.17 -22.28 -5.48
N GLY A 175 5.54 -22.27 -4.29
CA GLY A 175 6.12 -21.75 -3.06
C GLY A 175 5.99 -20.24 -2.86
N ALA A 176 5.13 -19.56 -3.62
CA ALA A 176 4.89 -18.13 -3.44
C ALA A 176 4.23 -17.84 -2.08
N VAL A 177 4.59 -16.70 -1.48
CA VAL A 177 3.97 -16.18 -0.26
C VAL A 177 2.85 -15.22 -0.67
N ILE A 178 1.59 -15.62 -0.53
CA ILE A 178 0.46 -14.75 -0.88
C ILE A 178 0.25 -13.76 0.27
N LEU A 179 0.68 -12.51 0.08
CA LEU A 179 0.62 -11.43 1.07
C LEU A 179 -0.80 -10.96 1.37
N GLY A 180 -1.70 -11.04 0.40
CA GLY A 180 -2.99 -10.35 0.48
C GLY A 180 -3.71 -10.23 -0.85
N LYS A 181 -4.80 -9.46 -0.81
CA LYS A 181 -5.66 -9.11 -1.94
C LYS A 181 -5.47 -7.64 -2.32
N THR A 182 -5.32 -7.35 -3.61
CA THR A 182 -5.36 -5.97 -4.10
C THR A 182 -6.77 -5.50 -4.30
N ASN A 183 -6.97 -4.20 -4.05
CA ASN A 183 -8.18 -3.49 -4.42
C ASN A 183 -8.40 -3.52 -5.94
N LEU A 184 -9.62 -3.26 -6.36
CA LEU A 184 -10.02 -3.15 -7.77
C LEU A 184 -11.24 -2.24 -7.91
N SER A 185 -11.43 -1.74 -9.12
CA SER A 185 -12.75 -1.27 -9.54
C SER A 185 -13.77 -2.40 -9.36
N GLU A 186 -14.79 -2.12 -8.54
CA GLU A 186 -15.79 -3.09 -8.12
C GLU A 186 -16.46 -3.80 -9.32
N TRP A 187 -16.70 -5.11 -9.20
CA TRP A 187 -17.13 -6.00 -10.30
C TRP A 187 -16.25 -5.92 -11.55
N ALA A 188 -14.93 -5.72 -11.36
CA ALA A 188 -13.97 -5.55 -12.44
C ALA A 188 -14.41 -4.48 -13.46
N ASN A 189 -14.96 -3.37 -12.96
CA ASN A 189 -15.46 -2.23 -13.73
C ASN A 189 -16.70 -2.52 -14.60
N PHE A 190 -17.38 -3.66 -14.41
CA PHE A 190 -18.61 -4.00 -15.15
C PHE A 190 -19.88 -3.62 -14.36
N ARG A 191 -19.94 -2.38 -13.87
CA ARG A 191 -21.08 -1.83 -13.10
C ARG A 191 -21.97 -0.87 -13.88
N SER A 192 -21.39 -0.16 -14.87
CA SER A 192 -22.07 0.90 -15.61
C SER A 192 -21.38 1.17 -16.94
N PHE A 193 -22.13 1.64 -17.93
CA PHE A 193 -21.59 2.11 -19.23
C PHE A 193 -20.73 3.36 -19.13
N PHE A 194 -20.77 4.08 -18.01
CA PHE A 194 -20.00 5.31 -17.76
C PHE A 194 -19.05 5.17 -16.56
N SER A 195 -18.65 3.95 -16.23
CA SER A 195 -17.79 3.69 -15.08
C SER A 195 -16.36 4.17 -15.33
N THR A 196 -15.76 4.83 -14.34
CA THR A 196 -14.34 5.18 -14.33
C THR A 196 -13.58 4.17 -13.47
N SER A 197 -12.45 3.68 -13.99
CA SER A 197 -11.61 2.74 -13.23
C SER A 197 -10.82 3.49 -12.15
N GLY A 198 -10.89 2.98 -10.94
CA GLY A 198 -9.88 3.14 -9.89
C GLY A 198 -8.88 1.99 -9.90
#